data_AF-I3S623-F1
#
_entry.id   AF-I3S623-F1
#
_cell.length_a   1.000
_cell.length_b   1.000
_cell.length_c   1.000
_cell.angle_alpha   90.00
_cell.angle_beta   90.00
_cell.angle_gamma   90.00
#
_symmetry.space_group_name_H-M   'P 1'
#
loop_
_entity.id
_entity.type
_entity.pdbx_description
1 polymer ?
#
loop_
_entity_poly.entity_id
_entity_poly.type
_entity_poly.pdbx_seq_one_letter_code
_entity_poly.pdbx_strand_id
1 'polypeptide(L)'
;MAAGRFAYDLEKLSDEAAANFVMLHLKKMFPDASEPVQYLVSHWGTDPNSLGCYSYDLVGKPHDVYDKLRAPLGNLFFGGEAVSLENQGSVHGAYSAGVMAAENCQRFISEQQGHMESVPLSSVSHSILESTIPIQISRM
;
A
#
# COMPACT_ATOMS: atom_id res chain seq x y z
N MET A 1 -0.48 -14.42 -14.55
CA MET A 1 -0.17 -13.46 -13.46
C MET A 1 1.33 -13.22 -13.45
N ALA A 2 1.78 -11.97 -13.46
CA ALA A 2 3.19 -11.63 -13.29
C ALA A 2 3.53 -11.71 -11.79
N ALA A 3 4.35 -12.66 -11.38
CA ALA A 3 4.66 -12.92 -9.97
C ALA A 3 6.06 -13.54 -9.81
N GLY A 4 6.59 -13.51 -8.59
CA GLY A 4 7.93 -14.03 -8.28
C GLY A 4 9.00 -13.39 -9.16
N ARG A 5 9.98 -14.19 -9.62
CA ARG A 5 11.06 -13.68 -10.47
C ARG A 5 10.56 -13.08 -11.79
N PHE A 6 9.47 -13.64 -12.32
CA PHE A 6 8.91 -13.22 -13.60
C PHE A 6 8.37 -11.79 -13.56
N ALA A 7 7.89 -11.28 -12.42
CA ALA A 7 7.50 -9.88 -12.29
C ALA A 7 8.66 -8.92 -12.61
N TYR A 8 9.85 -9.19 -12.06
CA TYR A 8 11.05 -8.38 -12.33
C TYR A 8 11.54 -8.47 -13.78
N ASP A 9 11.35 -9.62 -14.43
CA ASP A 9 11.76 -9.78 -15.82
C ASP A 9 10.78 -9.08 -16.77
N LEU A 10 9.49 -9.06 -16.42
CA LEU A 10 8.47 -8.36 -17.19
C LEU A 10 8.62 -6.83 -17.08
N GLU A 11 9.00 -6.28 -15.92
CA GLU A 11 9.26 -4.85 -15.74
C GLU A 11 10.44 -4.31 -16.58
N LYS A 12 11.32 -5.18 -17.10
CA LYS A 12 12.41 -4.76 -18.00
C LYS A 12 11.96 -4.56 -19.44
N LEU A 13 10.76 -5.01 -19.79
CA LEU A 13 10.19 -4.83 -21.11
C LEU A 13 9.53 -3.45 -21.23
N SER A 14 9.41 -2.94 -22.46
CA SER A 14 8.47 -1.86 -22.72
C SER A 14 7.03 -2.35 -22.53
N ASP A 15 6.11 -1.43 -22.24
CA ASP A 15 4.68 -1.76 -22.09
C ASP A 15 4.11 -2.50 -23.32
N GLU A 16 4.51 -2.06 -24.52
CA GLU A 16 4.14 -2.71 -25.77
C GLU A 16 4.65 -4.15 -25.85
N ALA A 17 5.92 -4.38 -25.48
CA ALA A 17 6.51 -5.72 -25.50
C ALA A 17 5.86 -6.65 -24.46
N ALA A 18 5.52 -6.13 -23.27
CA ALA A 18 4.78 -6.87 -22.27
C ALA A 18 3.34 -7.20 -22.73
N ALA A 19 2.64 -6.25 -23.35
CA ALA A 19 1.31 -6.47 -23.93
C ALA A 19 1.35 -7.52 -25.04
N ASN A 20 2.31 -7.42 -25.96
CA ASN A 20 2.52 -8.38 -27.05
C ASN A 20 2.86 -9.79 -26.52
N PHE A 21 3.67 -9.88 -25.46
CA PHE A 21 3.94 -11.15 -24.79
C PHE A 21 2.66 -11.80 -24.28
N VAL A 22 1.78 -11.05 -23.62
CA VAL A 22 0.49 -11.55 -23.14
C VAL A 22 -0.40 -11.96 -24.33
N MET A 23 -0.49 -11.15 -25.38
CA MET A 23 -1.30 -11.46 -26.57
C MET A 23 -0.83 -12.72 -27.30
N LEU A 24 0.48 -12.95 -27.39
CA LEU A 24 1.05 -14.17 -27.96
C LEU A 24 0.59 -15.42 -27.19
N HIS A 25 0.51 -15.35 -25.87
CA HIS A 25 -0.01 -16.45 -25.05
C HIS A 25 -1.54 -16.57 -25.16
N LEU A 26 -2.26 -15.46 -25.18
CA LEU A 26 -3.71 -15.45 -25.33
C LEU A 26 -4.15 -16.10 -26.65
N LYS A 27 -3.49 -15.77 -27.76
CA LYS A 27 -3.79 -16.34 -29.09
C LYS A 27 -3.56 -17.84 -29.20
N LYS A 28 -2.71 -18.44 -28.35
CA LYS A 28 -2.58 -19.91 -28.27
C LYS A 28 -3.83 -20.57 -27.71
N MET A 29 -4.57 -19.86 -26.85
CA MET A 29 -5.83 -20.34 -26.27
C MET A 29 -7.04 -19.92 -27.11
N PHE A 30 -6.97 -18.72 -27.69
CA PHE A 30 -8.04 -18.10 -28.48
C PHE A 30 -7.45 -17.55 -29.79
N PRO A 31 -7.34 -18.37 -30.85
CA PRO A 31 -6.66 -17.99 -32.10
C PRO A 31 -7.17 -16.71 -32.74
N ASP A 32 -8.47 -16.42 -32.59
CA ASP A 32 -9.14 -15.25 -33.17
C ASP A 32 -9.16 -14.03 -32.24
N ALA A 33 -8.42 -14.05 -31.12
CA ALA A 33 -8.34 -12.90 -30.22
C ALA A 33 -7.77 -11.67 -30.94
N SER A 34 -8.54 -10.59 -30.94
CA SER A 34 -8.15 -9.30 -31.54
C SER A 34 -7.10 -8.58 -30.70
N GLU A 35 -6.35 -7.67 -31.32
CA GLU A 35 -5.42 -6.79 -30.61
C GLU A 35 -6.14 -5.92 -29.57
N PRO A 36 -5.50 -5.61 -28.43
CA PRO A 36 -6.08 -4.76 -27.41
C PRO A 36 -6.20 -3.32 -27.94
N VAL A 37 -7.35 -2.68 -27.69
CA VAL A 37 -7.56 -1.25 -28.00
C VAL A 37 -6.69 -0.37 -27.09
N GLN A 38 -6.49 -0.81 -25.85
CA GLN A 38 -5.67 -0.15 -24.85
C GLN A 38 -5.09 -1.19 -23.89
N TYR A 39 -3.89 -0.92 -23.39
CA TYR A 39 -3.26 -1.69 -22.32
C TYR A 39 -2.60 -0.74 -21.32
N LEU A 40 -2.40 -1.26 -20.11
CA LEU A 40 -1.66 -0.60 -19.04
C LEU A 40 -0.80 -1.66 -18.35
N VAL A 41 0.47 -1.35 -18.14
CA VAL A 41 1.42 -2.23 -17.46
C VAL A 41 1.88 -1.52 -16.20
N SER A 42 1.64 -2.12 -15.04
CA SER A 42 2.10 -1.56 -13.76
C SER A 42 3.54 -1.95 -13.48
N HIS A 43 4.35 -0.98 -13.06
CA HIS A 43 5.78 -1.17 -12.72
C HIS A 43 6.04 -0.85 -11.25
N TRP A 44 5.34 -1.54 -10.35
CA TRP A 44 5.40 -1.28 -8.90
C TRP A 44 6.81 -1.37 -8.32
N GLY A 45 7.66 -2.28 -8.84
CA GLY A 45 9.02 -2.47 -8.37
C GLY A 45 9.96 -1.31 -8.68
N THR A 46 9.63 -0.48 -9.67
CA THR A 46 10.44 0.69 -10.07
C THR A 46 9.75 2.02 -9.85
N ASP A 47 8.45 2.04 -9.49
CA ASP A 47 7.76 3.25 -9.06
C ASP A 47 8.48 3.87 -7.85
N PRO A 48 8.97 5.12 -7.93
CA PRO A 48 9.75 5.75 -6.87
C PRO A 48 8.96 5.97 -5.57
N ASN A 49 7.63 5.92 -5.60
CA ASN A 49 6.78 6.09 -4.43
C ASN A 49 6.34 4.76 -3.79
N SER A 50 6.64 3.62 -4.42
CA SER A 50 6.22 2.30 -3.93
C SER A 50 7.38 1.32 -3.79
N LEU A 51 8.28 1.26 -4.77
CA LEU A 51 9.46 0.38 -4.79
C LEU A 51 9.13 -1.11 -4.53
N GLY A 52 7.91 -1.52 -4.86
CA GLY A 52 7.32 -2.81 -4.56
C GLY A 52 5.80 -2.75 -4.49
N CYS A 53 5.16 -3.93 -4.37
CA CYS A 53 3.70 -4.02 -4.29
C CYS A 53 3.20 -3.88 -2.84
N TYR A 54 3.66 -4.77 -1.96
CA TYR A 54 3.25 -4.85 -0.56
C TYR A 54 4.25 -5.71 0.24
N SER A 55 4.23 -5.56 1.56
CA SER A 55 5.09 -6.30 2.48
C SER A 55 4.74 -7.79 2.54
N TYR A 56 5.76 -8.61 2.83
CA TYR A 56 5.61 -10.03 3.10
C TYR A 56 6.65 -10.46 4.14
N ASP A 57 6.39 -11.59 4.80
CA ASP A 57 7.30 -12.14 5.80
C ASP A 57 8.51 -12.82 5.15
N LEU A 58 9.70 -12.31 5.47
CA LEU A 58 10.95 -12.95 5.09
C LEU A 58 11.23 -14.18 5.96
N VAL A 59 11.84 -15.20 5.36
CA VAL A 59 12.36 -16.36 6.08
C VAL A 59 13.40 -15.88 7.10
N GLY A 60 13.21 -16.25 8.36
CA GLY A 60 14.12 -15.86 9.45
C GLY A 60 13.95 -14.42 9.94
N LYS A 61 12.84 -13.74 9.61
CA LYS A 61 12.56 -12.42 10.20
C LYS A 61 12.55 -12.47 11.73
N PRO A 62 12.99 -11.41 12.43
CA PRO A 62 12.82 -11.30 13.87
C PRO A 62 11.34 -11.29 14.28
N HIS A 63 11.01 -11.89 15.42
CA HIS A 63 9.65 -11.89 15.95
C HIS A 63 9.16 -10.49 16.34
N ASP A 64 10.07 -9.58 16.68
CA ASP A 64 9.79 -8.22 17.13
C ASP A 64 9.81 -7.17 16.00
N VAL A 65 9.90 -7.60 14.74
CA VAL A 65 10.03 -6.68 13.59
C VAL A 65 8.86 -5.69 13.51
N TYR A 66 7.63 -6.16 13.77
CA TYR A 66 6.45 -5.32 13.70
C TYR A 66 6.37 -4.34 14.87
N ASP A 67 6.79 -4.77 16.07
CA ASP A 67 6.86 -3.91 17.24
C ASP A 67 7.89 -2.80 17.05
N LYS A 68 9.02 -3.12 16.40
CA LYS A 68 10.03 -2.14 16.00
C LYS A 68 9.51 -1.17 14.94
N LEU A 69 8.81 -1.66 13.91
CA LEU A 69 8.28 -0.82 12.84
C LEU A 69 7.18 0.14 13.31
N ARG A 70 6.35 -0.27 14.28
CA ARG A 70 5.29 0.58 14.86
C ARG A 70 5.79 1.54 15.94
N ALA A 71 6.98 1.30 16.49
CA ALA A 71 7.48 2.10 17.59
C ALA A 71 7.64 3.57 17.16
N PRO A 72 7.07 4.52 17.90
CA PRO A 72 7.23 5.93 17.58
C PRO A 72 8.67 6.39 17.83
N LEU A 73 9.12 7.40 17.08
CA LEU A 73 10.39 8.07 17.28
C LEU A 73 10.15 9.53 17.66
N GLY A 74 10.11 9.82 18.96
CA GLY A 74 9.72 11.14 19.46
C GLY A 74 8.26 11.44 19.11
N ASN A 75 8.04 12.46 18.28
CA ASN A 75 6.73 12.85 17.76
C ASN A 75 6.42 12.26 16.36
N LEU A 76 7.22 11.31 15.88
CA LEU A 76 7.00 10.59 14.62
C LEU A 76 6.28 9.26 14.87
N PHE A 77 5.18 9.04 14.17
CA PHE A 77 4.35 7.84 14.27
C PHE A 77 4.23 7.16 12.90
N PHE A 78 4.21 5.82 12.89
CA PHE A 78 4.19 5.02 11.67
C PHE A 78 2.87 4.27 11.54
N GLY A 79 2.22 4.40 10.38
CA GLY A 79 1.08 3.60 9.96
C GLY A 79 1.34 2.95 8.60
N GLY A 80 0.33 2.29 8.04
CA GLY A 80 0.43 1.61 6.75
C GLY A 80 0.51 0.09 6.86
N GLU A 81 0.44 -0.59 5.70
CA GLU A 81 0.26 -2.05 5.63
C GLU A 81 1.42 -2.82 6.28
N ALA A 82 2.65 -2.33 6.11
CA ALA A 82 3.87 -2.99 6.62
C ALA A 82 3.98 -2.96 8.16
N VAL A 83 3.13 -2.19 8.83
CA VAL A 83 3.10 -2.02 10.30
C VAL A 83 2.02 -2.92 10.94
N SER A 84 1.17 -3.53 10.12
CA SER A 84 0.08 -4.40 10.55
C SER A 84 0.55 -5.85 10.72
N LEU A 85 0.61 -6.32 11.97
CA LEU A 85 0.96 -7.70 12.30
C LEU A 85 -0.09 -8.71 11.77
N GLU A 86 -1.38 -8.38 11.92
CA GLU A 86 -2.47 -9.32 11.64
C GLU A 86 -2.87 -9.33 10.16
N ASN A 87 -2.61 -8.22 9.46
CA ASN A 87 -3.19 -7.92 8.16
C ASN A 87 -2.18 -7.25 7.23
N GLN A 88 -0.96 -7.80 7.16
CA GLN A 88 0.08 -7.31 6.27
C GLN A 88 -0.34 -7.37 4.79
N GLY A 89 0.19 -6.44 3.99
CA GLY A 89 -0.05 -6.36 2.55
C GLY A 89 -1.49 -6.09 2.13
N SER A 90 -2.32 -5.62 3.06
CA SER A 90 -3.73 -5.35 2.80
C SER A 90 -4.14 -3.92 3.07
N VAL A 91 -5.22 -3.50 2.41
CA VAL A 91 -5.83 -2.18 2.60
C VAL A 91 -6.39 -2.03 4.01
N HIS A 92 -7.05 -3.07 4.55
CA HIS A 92 -7.60 -3.02 5.90
C HIS A 92 -6.50 -2.96 6.97
N GLY A 93 -5.37 -3.64 6.76
CA GLY A 93 -4.21 -3.53 7.63
C GLY A 93 -3.62 -2.13 7.64
N ALA A 94 -3.48 -1.51 6.45
CA ALA A 94 -3.05 -0.12 6.35
C ALA A 94 -3.98 0.84 7.10
N TYR A 95 -5.29 0.66 6.94
CA TYR A 95 -6.30 1.47 7.62
C TYR A 95 -6.21 1.33 9.14
N SER A 96 -6.26 0.10 9.66
CA SER A 96 -6.20 -0.16 11.10
C SER A 96 -4.90 0.34 11.73
N ALA A 97 -3.75 0.14 11.06
CA ALA A 97 -2.47 0.67 11.53
C ALA A 97 -2.43 2.21 11.51
N GLY A 98 -3.06 2.84 10.51
CA GLY A 98 -3.19 4.30 10.45
C GLY A 98 -4.03 4.88 11.60
N VAL A 99 -5.17 4.25 11.92
CA VAL A 99 -6.00 4.64 13.07
C VAL A 99 -5.21 4.53 14.37
N MET A 100 -4.50 3.41 14.58
CA MET A 100 -3.67 3.21 15.76
C MET A 100 -2.56 4.27 15.88
N ALA A 101 -1.88 4.61 14.77
CA ALA A 101 -0.87 5.66 14.74
C ALA A 101 -1.45 7.04 15.11
N ALA A 102 -2.65 7.36 14.62
CA ALA A 102 -3.35 8.60 14.94
C ALA A 102 -3.72 8.69 16.44
N GLU A 103 -4.24 7.61 17.02
CA GLU A 103 -4.53 7.54 18.46
C GLU A 103 -3.26 7.69 19.32
N ASN A 104 -2.16 7.05 18.90
CA ASN A 104 -0.87 7.20 19.57
C ASN A 104 -0.37 8.65 19.53
N CYS A 105 -0.51 9.31 18.38
CA CYS A 105 -0.18 10.73 18.22
C CYS A 105 -1.05 11.63 19.12
N GLN A 106 -2.36 11.39 19.16
CA GLN A 106 -3.27 12.14 20.02
C GLN A 106 -2.90 12.01 21.51
N ARG A 107 -2.59 10.78 21.96
CA ARG A 107 -2.15 10.52 23.34
C ARG A 107 -0.85 11.26 23.65
N PHE A 108 0.15 11.19 22.75
CA PHE A 108 1.42 11.90 22.91
C PHE A 108 1.22 13.43 23.03
N ILE A 109 0.40 14.03 22.17
CA ILE A 109 0.12 15.48 22.24
C ILE A 109 -0.57 15.85 23.56
N SER A 110 -1.53 15.02 24.01
CA SER A 110 -2.27 15.27 25.26
C SER A 110 -1.38 15.23 26.49
N GLU A 111 -0.41 14.30 26.52
CA GLU A 111 0.58 14.19 27.59
C GLU A 111 1.55 15.38 27.61
N GLN A 112 1.95 15.90 26.44
CA GLN A 112 2.86 17.04 26.33
C GLN A 112 2.20 18.39 26.69
N GLN A 113 0.89 18.55 26.47
CA GLN A 113 0.19 19.81 26.70
C GLN A 113 -0.35 19.99 28.12
N GLY A 114 -0.23 18.98 28.99
CA GLY A 114 -0.71 19.06 30.37
C GLY A 114 -2.21 19.28 30.47
N HIS A 115 -3.02 18.21 30.36
CA HIS A 115 -4.46 18.20 30.72
C HIS A 115 -5.27 19.41 30.21
N MET A 116 -5.12 19.78 28.93
CA MET A 116 -6.16 20.58 28.27
C MET A 116 -7.23 19.65 27.70
N GLU A 117 -8.49 20.04 27.91
CA GLU A 117 -9.70 19.27 27.65
C GLU A 117 -9.65 18.48 26.35
N SER A 118 -10.16 17.23 26.42
CA SER A 118 -10.29 16.33 25.27
C SER A 118 -10.88 17.09 24.09
N VAL A 119 -10.07 17.35 23.06
CA VAL A 119 -10.63 17.71 21.76
C VAL A 119 -11.50 16.52 21.37
N PRO A 120 -12.83 16.67 21.23
CA PRO A 120 -13.66 15.57 20.81
C PRO A 120 -13.09 15.14 19.46
N LEU A 121 -12.66 13.87 19.37
CA LEU A 121 -12.65 13.21 18.07
C LEU A 121 -14.09 13.30 17.62
N SER A 122 -14.42 14.31 16.81
CA SER A 122 -15.69 14.34 16.13
C SER A 122 -15.77 12.99 15.44
N SER A 123 -16.77 12.20 15.84
CA SER A 123 -17.17 11.01 15.09
C SER A 123 -17.11 11.42 13.64
N VAL A 124 -16.25 10.78 12.83
CA VAL A 124 -16.07 11.14 11.41
C VAL A 124 -17.46 11.20 10.82
N SER A 125 -18.00 12.41 10.69
CA SER A 125 -19.35 12.59 10.22
C SER A 125 -19.30 12.21 8.75
N HIS A 126 -20.33 11.53 8.26
CA HIS A 126 -20.43 11.13 6.85
C HIS A 126 -20.18 12.30 5.86
N SER A 127 -20.27 13.54 6.33
CA SER A 127 -19.91 14.77 5.61
C SER A 127 -18.41 14.95 5.31
N ILE A 128 -17.49 14.34 6.08
CA ILE A 128 -16.03 14.37 5.80
C ILE A 128 -15.67 13.33 4.72
N LEU A 129 -16.47 12.26 4.61
CA LEU A 129 -16.35 11.30 3.50
C LEU A 129 -16.68 11.95 2.14
N GLU A 130 -17.54 12.96 2.10
CA GLU A 130 -17.86 13.72 0.88
C GLU A 130 -16.74 14.67 0.44
N SER A 131 -15.86 15.10 1.35
CA SER A 131 -14.70 15.93 1.03
C SER A 131 -13.40 15.13 0.89
N THR A 132 -13.48 13.80 0.92
CA THR A 132 -12.29 12.96 0.79
C THR A 132 -11.80 13.02 -0.65
N ILE A 133 -10.72 13.77 -0.88
CA ILE A 133 -9.92 13.63 -2.08
C ILE A 133 -9.56 12.14 -2.17
N PRO A 134 -9.85 11.45 -3.29
CA PRO A 134 -9.44 10.07 -3.45
C PRO A 134 -7.97 9.95 -3.08
N ILE A 135 -7.62 9.01 -2.21
CA ILE A 135 -6.22 8.69 -1.98
C ILE A 135 -5.71 8.17 -3.33
N GLN A 136 -5.03 9.05 -4.06
CA GLN A 136 -4.42 8.71 -5.33
C GLN A 136 -3.19 7.87 -5.02
N ILE A 137 -3.40 6.56 -4.87
CA ILE A 137 -2.36 5.58 -4.52
C ILE A 137 -1.34 5.43 -5.66
N SER A 138 -1.65 5.93 -6.86
CA SER A 138 -0.71 6.02 -7.97
C SER A 138 -1.04 7.23 -8.85
N ARG A 139 0.00 7.99 -9.25
CA ARG A 139 -0.10 8.99 -10.31
C ARG A 139 -0.24 8.25 -11.65
N MET A 140 -1.43 7.71 -11.89
CA MET A 140 -1.88 7.30 -13.22
C MET A 140 -2.32 8.52 -14.02
#